data_AF-A0AAD6BE96-F1
#
_entry.id   AF-A0AAD6BE96-F1
#
_cell.length_a   1.000
_cell.length_b   1.000
_cell.length_c   1.000
_cell.angle_alpha   90.00
_cell.angle_beta   90.00
_cell.angle_gamma   90.00
#
_symmetry.space_group_name_H-M   'P 1'
#
loop_
_entity.id
_entity.type
_entity.pdbx_description
1 polymer ?
#
loop_
_entity_poly.entity_id
_entity_poly.type
_entity_poly.pdbx_seq_one_letter_code
_entity_poly.pdbx_strand_id
1 'polypeptide(L)'
;MAAEDPFVMVAENILGQPKTYKGFSIDVLDALAKILGFKYEIYQVSDSKYGSQLPNGSWNGMIGDLINKRADLAVSAITITPERENVVDFSKRYLDYSVGILLRKPEEKINIFSLFAPFDLAVWACIAAAIPVVGVLIFLLNRLQALRSSATQNAPQGQPANGVVGSGSLQSAVWIVYGAFVHQGGDSVIGSVALRIVMGSWWLFTLIVCSSYTANLAAYLTVSRMDHAIRSFQDLARQMEVDYGTVRDSAVYDYFRNKGTNPLEQDSTYAELWRTLSRNNGQDFSVSSPSEGIRKAKKGPYAFLWDLAVLEYAALTDDDCTITVSGNRFSSKGYGIAMQHGSPYRDLFSQK
;
A
#
# COMPACT_ATOMS: atom_id res chain seq x y z
N MET A 1 20.20 4.35 -28.60
CA MET A 1 19.23 4.09 -27.50
C MET A 1 19.95 3.69 -26.22
N ALA A 2 19.26 3.65 -25.08
CA ALA A 2 19.70 3.02 -23.83
C ALA A 2 18.73 1.87 -23.48
N ALA A 3 19.25 0.74 -23.00
CA ALA A 3 18.45 -0.42 -22.64
C ALA A 3 17.77 -0.18 -21.28
N GLU A 4 16.45 -0.28 -21.25
CA GLU A 4 15.62 -0.20 -20.05
C GLU A 4 14.30 -0.94 -20.29
N ASP A 5 13.99 -1.89 -19.43
CA ASP A 5 12.77 -2.67 -19.51
C ASP A 5 11.57 -1.82 -19.03
N PRO A 6 10.40 -1.87 -19.67
CA PRO A 6 10.02 -2.67 -20.84
C PRO A 6 10.18 -1.96 -22.21
N PHE A 7 10.85 -0.81 -22.23
CA PHE A 7 10.93 0.07 -23.39
C PHE A 7 11.88 -0.44 -24.46
N VAL A 8 13.07 -0.89 -24.04
CA VAL A 8 14.14 -1.39 -24.89
C VAL A 8 14.83 -2.56 -24.18
N MET A 9 14.57 -3.77 -24.67
CA MET A 9 15.12 -5.03 -24.21
C MET A 9 15.93 -5.69 -25.33
N VAL A 10 16.96 -6.45 -24.96
CA VAL A 10 17.67 -7.31 -25.92
C VAL A 10 16.83 -8.57 -26.15
N ALA A 11 16.45 -8.83 -27.40
CA ALA A 11 15.60 -9.96 -27.76
C ALA A 11 16.38 -11.27 -27.78
N GLU A 12 17.52 -11.28 -28.49
CA GLU A 12 18.42 -12.42 -28.61
C GLU A 12 19.87 -11.91 -28.69
N ASN A 13 20.78 -12.58 -27.98
CA ASN A 13 22.21 -12.29 -28.00
C ASN A 13 22.96 -13.52 -28.51
N ILE A 14 22.76 -13.85 -29.78
CA ILE A 14 23.45 -14.95 -30.45
C ILE A 14 24.85 -14.47 -30.86
N LEU A 15 25.89 -15.17 -30.41
CA LEU A 15 27.27 -14.83 -30.70
C LEU A 15 27.51 -14.83 -32.23
N GLY A 16 27.85 -13.67 -32.80
CA GLY A 16 28.11 -13.51 -34.24
C GLY A 16 26.94 -12.99 -35.08
N GLN A 17 25.77 -12.74 -34.48
CA GLN A 17 24.66 -12.03 -35.14
C GLN A 17 24.49 -10.61 -34.58
N PRO A 18 23.98 -9.66 -35.40
CA PRO A 18 23.62 -8.34 -34.90
C PRO A 18 22.55 -8.46 -33.81
N LYS A 19 22.74 -7.77 -32.69
CA LYS A 19 21.79 -7.79 -31.57
C LYS A 19 20.42 -7.31 -32.04
N THR A 20 19.41 -8.14 -31.84
CA THR A 20 18.01 -7.76 -32.02
C THR A 20 17.46 -7.17 -30.73
N TYR A 21 16.66 -6.12 -30.88
CA TYR A 21 16.04 -5.41 -29.78
C TYR A 21 14.52 -5.52 -29.89
N LYS A 22 13.84 -5.52 -28.75
CA LYS A 22 12.38 -5.59 -28.62
C LYS A 22 11.92 -4.65 -27.50
N GLY A 23 10.64 -4.33 -27.45
CA GLY A 23 10.06 -3.51 -26.38
C GLY A 23 9.23 -2.36 -26.92
N PHE A 24 8.54 -1.67 -26.00
CA PHE A 24 7.53 -0.68 -26.38
C PHE A 24 8.07 0.42 -27.30
N SER A 25 9.25 0.97 -26.99
CA SER A 25 9.84 2.04 -27.80
C SER A 25 10.33 1.55 -29.16
N ILE A 26 10.69 0.26 -29.29
CA ILE A 26 11.06 -0.36 -30.57
C ILE A 26 9.82 -0.55 -31.43
N ASP A 27 8.72 -1.02 -30.85
CA ASP A 27 7.45 -1.20 -31.56
C ASP A 27 6.91 0.15 -32.09
N VAL A 28 7.04 1.22 -31.30
CA VAL A 28 6.72 2.59 -31.72
C VAL A 28 7.60 3.05 -32.88
N LEU A 29 8.92 2.82 -32.81
CA LEU A 29 9.84 3.15 -33.90
C LEU A 29 9.51 2.38 -35.18
N ASP A 30 9.17 1.10 -35.07
CA ASP A 30 8.75 0.26 -36.19
C ASP A 30 7.46 0.74 -36.84
N ALA A 31 6.48 1.13 -36.02
CA ALA A 31 5.23 1.69 -36.51
C ALA A 31 5.48 3.02 -37.27
N LEU A 32 6.31 3.90 -36.71
CA LEU A 32 6.70 5.15 -37.35
C LEU A 32 7.47 4.93 -38.65
N ALA A 33 8.40 3.98 -38.67
CA ALA A 33 9.16 3.60 -39.86
C ALA A 33 8.26 3.13 -41.00
N LYS A 34 7.23 2.34 -40.70
CA LYS A 34 6.23 1.88 -41.67
C LYS A 34 5.35 3.01 -42.20
N ILE A 35 4.92 3.94 -41.33
CA ILE A 35 4.04 5.06 -41.69
C ILE A 35 4.79 6.11 -42.51
N LEU A 36 6.02 6.45 -42.12
CA LEU A 36 6.82 7.50 -42.74
C LEU A 36 7.74 6.98 -43.86
N GLY A 37 7.90 5.65 -43.97
CA GLY A 37 8.64 5.01 -45.06
C GLY A 37 10.16 5.15 -44.96
N PHE A 38 10.73 5.18 -43.74
CA PHE A 38 12.18 5.26 -43.54
C PHE A 38 12.79 3.94 -43.09
N LYS A 39 14.09 3.78 -43.34
CA LYS A 39 14.91 2.69 -42.80
C LYS A 39 15.74 3.23 -41.64
N TYR A 40 16.00 2.38 -40.66
CA TYR A 40 16.77 2.76 -39.48
C TYR A 40 17.78 1.66 -39.12
N GLU A 41 18.82 2.06 -38.40
CA GLU A 41 19.77 1.15 -37.76
C GLU A 41 19.83 1.50 -36.27
N ILE A 42 19.76 0.48 -35.42
CA ILE A 42 19.73 0.66 -33.97
C ILE A 42 21.08 0.32 -33.38
N TYR A 43 21.62 1.26 -32.60
CA TYR A 43 22.78 1.01 -31.75
C TYR A 43 22.53 1.46 -30.31
N GLN A 44 23.21 0.80 -29.38
CA GLN A 44 23.20 1.14 -27.96
C GLN A 44 24.30 2.17 -27.65
N VAL A 45 23.95 3.22 -26.91
CA VAL A 45 24.90 4.25 -26.50
C VAL A 45 25.97 3.67 -25.58
N SER A 46 27.22 4.14 -25.71
CA SER A 46 28.39 3.55 -25.08
C SER A 46 28.35 3.58 -23.54
N ASP A 47 27.78 4.63 -22.95
CA ASP A 47 27.67 4.80 -21.50
C ASP A 47 26.34 4.29 -20.92
N SER A 48 25.42 3.80 -21.77
CA SER A 48 24.06 3.39 -21.43
C SER A 48 23.24 4.43 -20.63
N LYS A 49 23.57 5.73 -20.78
CA LYS A 49 22.85 6.81 -20.10
C LYS A 49 21.87 7.52 -21.03
N TYR A 50 20.83 8.10 -20.43
CA TYR A 50 19.89 8.97 -21.14
C TYR A 50 20.55 10.23 -21.67
N GLY A 51 21.28 10.91 -20.80
CA GLY A 51 21.95 12.17 -21.09
C GLY A 51 21.64 13.22 -20.03
N SER A 52 22.71 13.70 -19.42
CA SER A 52 22.70 14.72 -18.36
C SER A 52 23.84 15.70 -18.65
N GLN A 53 23.65 16.96 -18.29
CA GLN A 53 24.67 17.97 -18.47
C GLN A 53 25.82 17.75 -17.47
N LEU A 54 27.04 17.67 -17.96
CA LEU A 54 28.25 17.55 -17.17
C LEU A 54 28.72 18.93 -16.67
N PRO A 55 29.55 19.00 -15.62
CA PRO A 55 30.03 20.28 -15.07
C PRO A 55 30.81 21.16 -16.07
N ASN A 56 31.37 20.54 -17.11
CA ASN A 56 32.07 21.23 -18.20
C ASN A 56 31.10 21.78 -19.28
N GLY A 57 29.79 21.66 -19.08
CA GLY A 57 28.74 22.08 -20.03
C GLY A 57 28.44 21.09 -21.15
N SER A 58 29.24 20.03 -21.30
CA SER A 58 29.01 18.98 -22.31
C SER A 58 27.90 18.01 -21.88
N TRP A 59 27.34 17.29 -22.83
CA TRP A 59 26.28 16.31 -22.59
C TRP A 59 26.79 14.89 -22.86
N ASN A 60 26.41 13.95 -22.01
CA ASN A 60 26.66 12.52 -22.20
C ASN A 60 25.40 11.78 -22.71
N GLY A 61 25.45 10.44 -22.76
CA GLY A 61 24.31 9.62 -23.12
C GLY A 61 23.78 9.86 -24.52
N MET A 62 22.52 9.47 -24.73
CA MET A 62 21.83 9.63 -26.01
C MET A 62 21.72 11.10 -26.43
N ILE A 63 21.49 12.02 -25.48
CA ILE A 63 21.45 13.46 -25.78
C ILE A 63 22.81 13.95 -26.30
N GLY A 64 23.91 13.51 -25.70
CA GLY A 64 25.26 13.81 -26.18
C GLY A 64 25.53 13.29 -27.59
N ASP A 65 25.03 12.09 -27.92
CA ASP A 65 25.15 11.53 -29.27
C ASP A 65 24.39 12.34 -30.33
N LEU A 66 23.21 12.86 -29.99
CA LEU A 66 22.44 13.75 -30.88
C LEU A 66 23.18 15.07 -31.10
N ILE A 67 23.70 15.69 -30.04
CA ILE A 67 24.44 16.97 -30.14
C ILE A 67 25.70 16.82 -30.99
N ASN A 68 26.42 15.70 -30.82
CA ASN A 68 27.63 15.39 -31.57
C ASN A 68 27.34 14.83 -32.99
N LYS A 69 26.07 14.80 -33.41
CA LYS A 69 25.63 14.27 -34.71
C LYS A 69 26.09 12.83 -34.99
N ARG A 70 26.18 12.02 -33.93
CA ARG A 70 26.45 10.57 -34.02
C ARG A 70 25.19 9.76 -34.25
N ALA A 71 24.02 10.31 -33.91
CA ALA A 71 22.71 9.76 -34.18
C ALA A 71 21.76 10.83 -34.70
N ASP A 72 20.78 10.44 -35.52
CA ASP A 72 19.70 11.31 -35.99
C ASP A 72 18.50 11.34 -35.05
N LEU A 73 18.25 10.20 -34.39
CA LEU A 73 17.09 9.93 -33.54
C LEU A 73 17.54 9.22 -32.26
N ALA A 74 16.95 9.61 -31.13
CA ALA A 74 17.05 8.86 -29.89
C ALA A 74 15.66 8.47 -29.40
N VAL A 75 15.45 7.16 -29.32
CA VAL A 75 14.19 6.52 -28.93
C VAL A 75 14.46 5.63 -27.73
N SER A 76 13.76 5.91 -26.63
CA SER A 76 13.69 5.15 -25.37
C SER A 76 12.69 5.89 -24.45
N ALA A 77 12.65 5.60 -23.15
CA ALA A 77 11.91 6.34 -22.13
C ALA A 77 12.56 7.70 -21.81
N ILE A 78 12.84 8.51 -22.83
CA ILE A 78 13.49 9.81 -22.66
C ILE A 78 12.47 10.84 -22.19
N THR A 79 12.55 11.21 -20.92
CA THR A 79 11.72 12.29 -20.36
C THR A 79 12.08 13.63 -21.03
N ILE A 80 11.05 14.33 -21.51
CA ILE A 80 11.16 15.72 -22.00
C ILE A 80 11.40 16.63 -20.79
N THR A 81 12.55 17.30 -20.74
CA THR A 81 12.87 18.29 -19.71
C THR A 81 13.32 19.59 -20.38
N PRO A 82 13.11 20.76 -19.75
CA PRO A 82 13.52 22.04 -20.32
C PRO A 82 15.02 22.09 -20.66
N GLU A 83 15.86 21.48 -19.83
CA GLU A 83 17.31 21.45 -20.04
C GLU A 83 17.70 20.67 -21.30
N ARG A 84 16.99 19.58 -21.59
CA ARG A 84 17.20 18.78 -22.81
C ARG A 84 16.60 19.44 -24.03
N GLU A 85 15.40 20.02 -23.91
CA GLU A 85 14.71 20.72 -25.00
C GLU A 85 15.48 21.95 -25.50
N ASN A 86 16.34 22.54 -24.67
CA ASN A 86 17.23 23.62 -25.06
C ASN A 86 18.40 23.19 -25.97
N VAL A 87 18.71 21.89 -26.04
CA VAL A 87 19.89 21.38 -26.79
C VAL A 87 19.53 20.37 -27.87
N VAL A 88 18.34 19.78 -27.80
CA VAL A 88 17.79 18.83 -28.78
C VAL A 88 16.30 19.11 -28.98
N ASP A 89 15.77 18.71 -30.13
CA ASP A 89 14.35 18.86 -30.42
C ASP A 89 13.60 17.59 -30.03
N PHE A 90 12.41 17.73 -29.42
CA PHE A 90 11.54 16.60 -29.11
C PHE A 90 10.32 16.54 -30.02
N SER A 91 9.84 15.32 -30.28
CA SER A 91 8.48 15.11 -30.79
C SER A 91 7.44 15.47 -29.74
N LYS A 92 6.16 15.52 -30.13
CA LYS A 92 5.08 15.41 -29.16
C LYS A 92 5.25 14.15 -28.29
N ARG A 93 4.83 14.26 -27.04
CA ARG A 93 4.89 13.14 -26.09
C ARG A 93 4.01 12.00 -26.59
N TYR A 94 4.54 10.79 -26.60
CA TYR A 94 3.81 9.59 -27.02
C TYR A 94 3.30 8.76 -25.84
N LEU A 95 3.83 9.01 -24.63
CA LEU A 95 3.41 8.36 -23.39
C LEU A 95 3.64 9.32 -22.22
N ASP A 96 2.68 9.38 -21.30
CA ASP A 96 2.76 10.23 -20.11
C ASP A 96 3.71 9.64 -19.07
N TYR A 97 4.44 10.52 -18.38
CA TYR A 97 5.49 10.15 -17.43
C TYR A 97 5.13 10.62 -16.03
N SER A 98 5.08 9.70 -15.06
CA SER A 98 4.87 10.03 -13.65
C SER A 98 5.93 9.38 -12.79
N VAL A 99 6.21 9.96 -11.61
CA VAL A 99 7.08 9.34 -10.62
C VAL A 99 6.22 8.55 -9.64
N GLY A 100 6.55 7.28 -9.44
CA GLY A 100 5.95 6.39 -8.47
C GLY A 100 6.87 6.10 -7.28
N ILE A 101 6.31 5.40 -6.30
CA ILE A 101 6.96 4.90 -5.11
C ILE A 101 6.83 3.37 -5.15
N LEU A 102 7.95 2.67 -5.25
CA LEU A 102 7.99 1.22 -5.12
C LEU A 102 8.38 0.85 -3.70
N LEU A 103 7.56 0.00 -3.06
CA LEU A 103 7.74 -0.47 -1.71
C LEU A 103 7.62 -1.99 -1.67
N ARG A 104 8.24 -2.63 -0.68
CA ARG A 104 7.88 -4.00 -0.35
C ARG A 104 6.44 -4.03 0.16
N LYS A 105 5.67 -5.00 -0.32
CA LYS A 105 4.32 -5.28 0.18
C LYS A 105 4.42 -5.61 1.68
N PRO A 106 3.65 -4.93 2.55
CA PRO A 106 3.68 -5.22 3.97
C PRO A 106 3.23 -6.67 4.20
N GLU A 107 4.00 -7.40 5.02
CA GLU A 107 3.63 -8.76 5.42
C GLU A 107 2.43 -8.69 6.37
N GLU A 108 1.42 -9.51 6.10
CA GLU A 108 0.28 -9.67 7.00
C GLU A 108 0.76 -10.33 8.30
N LYS A 109 0.98 -9.53 9.34
CA LYS A 109 1.28 -10.06 10.67
C LYS A 109 0.01 -10.65 11.25
N ILE A 110 -0.03 -11.97 11.38
CA ILE A 110 -1.10 -12.68 12.08
C ILE A 110 -1.03 -12.27 13.55
N ASN A 111 -1.94 -11.41 13.98
CA ASN A 111 -2.03 -11.05 15.39
C ASN A 111 -2.86 -12.11 16.12
N ILE A 112 -2.26 -12.84 17.06
CA ILE A 112 -2.95 -13.88 17.84
C ILE A 112 -4.07 -13.26 18.72
N PHE A 113 -3.98 -11.96 19.02
CA PHE A 113 -5.03 -11.20 19.72
C PHE A 113 -6.16 -10.72 18.80
N SER A 114 -6.15 -11.03 17.49
CA SER A 114 -7.26 -10.73 16.58
C SER A 114 -8.59 -11.33 17.03
N LEU A 115 -8.58 -12.33 17.91
CA LEU A 115 -9.79 -12.87 18.54
C LEU A 115 -10.54 -11.83 19.40
N PHE A 116 -9.84 -10.85 19.98
CA PHE A 116 -10.44 -9.80 20.80
C PHE A 116 -10.83 -8.55 19.99
N ALA A 117 -10.31 -8.41 18.76
CA ALA A 117 -10.59 -7.29 17.86
C ALA A 117 -12.06 -7.06 17.47
N PRO A 118 -12.98 -8.06 17.46
CA PRO A 118 -14.37 -7.83 17.04
C PRO A 118 -15.17 -6.86 17.91
N PHE A 119 -14.73 -6.62 19.14
CA PHE A 119 -15.33 -5.66 20.07
C PHE A 119 -14.26 -4.74 20.66
N ASP A 120 -14.64 -3.48 20.85
CA ASP A 120 -13.78 -2.51 21.53
C ASP A 120 -13.64 -2.84 23.02
N LEU A 121 -12.55 -2.41 23.64
CA LEU A 121 -12.26 -2.67 25.05
C LEU A 121 -13.39 -2.17 25.97
N ALA A 122 -14.05 -1.07 25.60
CA ALA A 122 -15.21 -0.55 26.31
C ALA A 122 -16.39 -1.54 26.32
N VAL A 123 -16.67 -2.20 25.18
CA VAL A 123 -17.75 -3.19 25.08
C VAL A 123 -17.42 -4.43 25.91
N TRP A 124 -16.17 -4.89 25.87
CA TRP A 124 -15.69 -5.96 26.73
C TRP A 124 -15.85 -5.63 28.21
N ALA A 125 -15.50 -4.41 28.62
CA ALA A 125 -15.69 -3.94 29.99
C ALA A 125 -17.17 -3.90 30.38
N CYS A 126 -18.06 -3.45 29.48
CA CYS A 126 -19.51 -3.47 29.71
C CYS A 126 -20.06 -4.89 29.87
N ILE A 127 -19.63 -5.85 29.06
CA ILE A 127 -20.02 -7.26 29.18
C ILE A 127 -19.54 -7.83 30.53
N ALA A 128 -18.27 -7.58 30.88
CA ALA A 128 -17.69 -8.03 32.15
C ALA A 128 -18.42 -7.44 33.37
N ALA A 129 -18.88 -6.18 33.28
CA ALA A 129 -19.67 -5.53 34.32
C ALA A 129 -21.14 -6.00 34.35
N ALA A 130 -21.73 -6.35 33.21
CA ALA A 130 -23.12 -6.80 33.13
C ALA A 130 -23.34 -8.14 33.87
N ILE A 131 -22.38 -9.06 33.79
CA ILE A 131 -22.45 -10.37 34.46
C ILE A 131 -22.68 -10.27 35.98
N PRO A 132 -21.86 -9.56 36.77
CA PRO A 132 -22.11 -9.39 38.19
C PRO A 132 -23.36 -8.56 38.48
N VAL A 133 -23.71 -7.56 37.66
CA VAL A 133 -24.93 -6.75 37.83
C VAL A 133 -26.19 -7.62 37.73
N VAL A 134 -26.29 -8.47 36.71
CA VAL A 134 -27.42 -9.40 36.57
C VAL A 134 -27.37 -10.47 37.67
N GLY A 135 -26.18 -10.93 38.07
CA GLY A 135 -26.02 -11.85 39.20
C GLY A 135 -26.54 -11.28 40.53
N VAL A 136 -26.24 -10.00 40.83
CA VAL A 136 -26.77 -9.28 42.00
C VAL A 136 -28.29 -9.13 41.89
N LEU A 137 -28.83 -8.80 40.72
CA LEU A 137 -30.27 -8.69 40.51
C LEU A 137 -30.99 -10.02 40.81
N ILE A 138 -30.46 -11.14 40.31
CA ILE A 138 -30.99 -12.48 40.58
C ILE A 138 -30.89 -12.82 42.08
N PHE A 139 -29.77 -12.50 42.71
CA PHE A 139 -29.59 -12.71 44.15
C PHE A 139 -30.65 -11.95 44.97
N LEU A 140 -30.89 -10.67 44.64
CA LEU A 140 -31.91 -9.86 45.31
C LEU A 140 -33.32 -10.42 45.08
N LEU A 141 -33.65 -10.82 43.86
CA LEU A 141 -34.95 -11.42 43.53
C LEU A 141 -35.18 -12.74 44.28
N ASN A 142 -34.15 -13.57 44.42
CA ASN A 142 -34.20 -14.80 45.22
C ASN A 142 -34.40 -14.50 46.71
N ARG A 143 -33.72 -13.49 47.25
CA ARG A 143 -33.89 -13.07 48.65
C ARG A 143 -35.28 -12.51 48.92
N LEU A 144 -35.82 -11.69 48.03
CA LEU A 144 -37.17 -11.15 48.13
C LEU A 144 -38.24 -12.25 48.03
N GLN A 145 -38.04 -13.24 47.16
CA GLN A 145 -38.94 -14.39 47.06
C GLN A 145 -38.91 -15.24 48.34
N ALA A 146 -37.72 -15.52 48.87
CA ALA A 146 -37.57 -16.23 50.14
C ALA A 146 -38.28 -15.51 51.29
N LEU A 147 -38.14 -14.18 51.38
CA LEU A 147 -38.85 -13.37 52.39
C LEU A 147 -40.37 -13.43 52.24
N ARG A 148 -40.89 -13.36 51.01
CA ARG A 148 -42.34 -13.45 50.73
C ARG A 148 -42.89 -14.84 51.05
N SER A 149 -42.20 -15.92 50.68
CA SER A 149 -42.62 -17.28 51.04
C SER A 149 -42.62 -17.51 52.55
N SER A 150 -41.66 -16.91 53.29
CA SER A 150 -41.62 -16.98 54.76
C SER A 150 -42.75 -16.17 55.43
N ALA A 151 -43.19 -15.08 54.82
CA ALA A 151 -44.30 -14.25 55.32
C ALA A 151 -45.69 -14.82 55.02
N THR A 152 -45.80 -15.78 54.08
CA THR A 152 -47.09 -16.38 53.64
C THR A 152 -47.34 -17.74 54.30
N GLN A 153 -46.89 -17.95 55.54
CA GLN A 153 -47.20 -19.16 56.30
C GLN A 153 -48.69 -19.22 56.65
N ASN A 154 -49.48 -19.83 55.76
CA ASN A 154 -50.70 -20.59 56.05
C ASN A 154 -51.07 -21.45 54.83
N ALA A 155 -50.33 -22.55 54.58
CA ALA A 155 -50.75 -23.69 53.76
C ALA A 155 -49.85 -24.93 54.05
N PRO A 156 -50.35 -26.17 53.90
CA PRO A 156 -49.99 -27.29 54.77
C PRO A 156 -48.65 -27.98 54.48
N GLN A 157 -48.11 -28.60 55.54
CA GLN A 157 -47.03 -29.58 55.50
C GLN A 157 -47.29 -30.66 54.44
N GLY A 158 -46.36 -30.85 53.49
CA GLY A 158 -46.39 -32.03 52.63
C GLY A 158 -45.70 -31.95 51.28
N GLN A 159 -45.28 -30.77 50.80
CA GLN A 159 -44.45 -30.69 49.60
C GLN A 159 -43.01 -30.38 49.99
N PRO A 160 -42.02 -31.21 49.60
CA PRO A 160 -40.63 -30.82 49.77
C PRO A 160 -40.49 -29.46 49.12
N ALA A 161 -39.81 -28.55 49.80
CA ALA A 161 -39.38 -27.30 49.22
C ALA A 161 -38.52 -27.67 48.00
N ASN A 162 -39.14 -27.79 46.82
CA ASN A 162 -38.48 -27.76 45.53
C ASN A 162 -38.00 -26.31 45.28
N GLY A 163 -37.38 -25.70 46.28
CA GLY A 163 -36.52 -24.54 46.17
C GLY A 163 -35.20 -25.00 45.57
N VAL A 164 -35.27 -25.54 44.36
CA VAL A 164 -34.09 -25.80 43.54
C VAL A 164 -33.65 -24.47 42.96
N VAL A 165 -32.88 -23.73 43.74
CA VAL A 165 -31.83 -22.86 43.20
C VAL A 165 -30.63 -23.10 44.12
N GLY A 166 -29.52 -23.59 43.56
CA GLY A 166 -28.27 -23.78 44.29
C GLY A 166 -28.05 -22.60 45.24
N SER A 167 -27.91 -22.93 46.54
CA SER A 167 -27.91 -22.06 47.72
C SER A 167 -27.92 -20.57 47.40
N GLY A 168 -28.91 -19.79 47.88
CA GLY A 168 -29.12 -18.34 47.64
C GLY A 168 -27.95 -17.42 48.03
N SER A 169 -26.77 -17.71 47.52
CA SER A 169 -25.48 -17.07 47.66
C SER A 169 -25.23 -16.28 46.38
N LEU A 170 -24.52 -15.17 46.53
CA LEU A 170 -24.22 -14.29 45.41
C LEU A 170 -23.35 -15.00 44.36
N GLN A 171 -22.42 -15.85 44.80
CA GLN A 171 -21.51 -16.59 43.92
C GLN A 171 -22.26 -17.56 43.00
N SER A 172 -23.23 -18.30 43.52
CA SER A 172 -24.05 -19.21 42.71
C SER A 172 -24.87 -18.44 41.66
N ALA A 173 -25.41 -17.28 42.02
CA ALA A 173 -26.16 -16.43 41.08
C ALA A 173 -25.26 -15.89 39.96
N VAL A 174 -24.07 -15.38 40.29
CA VAL A 174 -23.09 -14.90 39.30
C VAL A 174 -22.60 -16.04 38.40
N TRP A 175 -22.36 -17.24 38.96
CA TRP A 175 -21.95 -18.42 38.19
C TRP A 175 -23.01 -18.86 37.19
N ILE A 176 -24.29 -18.84 37.56
CA ILE A 176 -25.41 -19.15 36.64
C ILE A 176 -25.46 -18.15 35.47
N VAL A 177 -25.30 -16.86 35.76
CA VAL A 177 -25.31 -15.80 34.74
C VAL A 177 -24.11 -15.95 33.80
N TYR A 178 -22.93 -16.22 34.35
CA TYR A 178 -21.73 -16.50 33.58
C TYR A 178 -21.87 -17.77 32.72
N GLY A 179 -22.36 -18.87 33.29
CA GLY A 179 -22.62 -20.13 32.58
C GLY A 179 -23.58 -19.94 31.41
N ALA A 180 -24.68 -19.21 31.62
CA ALA A 180 -25.61 -18.85 30.56
C ALA A 180 -24.94 -18.00 29.47
N PHE A 181 -24.02 -17.10 29.82
CA PHE A 181 -23.28 -16.27 28.87
C PHE A 181 -22.33 -17.09 27.98
N VAL A 182 -21.61 -18.06 28.56
CA VAL A 182 -20.72 -18.97 27.82
C VAL A 182 -21.45 -20.14 27.16
N HIS A 183 -22.79 -20.10 27.13
CA HIS A 183 -23.66 -21.18 26.62
C HIS A 183 -23.46 -22.54 27.31
N GLN A 184 -22.93 -22.54 28.54
CA GLN A 184 -22.88 -23.72 29.40
C GLN A 184 -24.10 -23.69 30.33
N GLY A 185 -25.17 -24.34 29.88
CA GLY A 185 -26.41 -24.46 30.66
C GLY A 185 -26.19 -25.23 31.96
N GLY A 186 -26.93 -24.84 33.01
CA GLY A 186 -27.03 -25.59 34.26
C GLY A 186 -28.48 -25.99 34.53
N ASP A 187 -28.67 -27.16 35.16
CA ASP A 187 -29.99 -27.73 35.49
C ASP A 187 -30.63 -27.02 36.70
N SER A 188 -30.91 -25.72 36.57
CA SER A 188 -31.56 -24.92 37.61
C SER A 188 -33.02 -24.65 37.27
N VAL A 189 -33.94 -25.21 38.06
CA VAL A 189 -35.39 -25.01 37.88
C VAL A 189 -35.80 -23.65 38.45
N ILE A 190 -36.06 -22.68 37.56
CA ILE A 190 -36.51 -21.34 37.96
C ILE A 190 -37.99 -21.37 38.35
N GLY A 191 -38.28 -21.25 39.64
CA GLY A 191 -39.64 -21.32 40.19
C GLY A 191 -40.53 -20.07 39.98
N SER A 192 -39.94 -18.87 39.86
CA SER A 192 -40.70 -17.60 39.84
C SER A 192 -40.75 -16.92 38.47
N VAL A 193 -41.91 -16.37 38.11
CA VAL A 193 -42.14 -15.63 36.86
C VAL A 193 -41.17 -14.44 36.71
N ALA A 194 -40.90 -13.70 37.77
CA ALA A 194 -39.98 -12.56 37.72
C ALA A 194 -38.54 -12.98 37.38
N LEU A 195 -38.09 -14.12 37.93
CA LEU A 195 -36.75 -14.64 37.65
C LEU A 195 -36.66 -15.22 36.22
N ARG A 196 -37.77 -15.79 35.70
CA ARG A 196 -37.85 -16.23 34.30
C ARG A 196 -37.77 -15.07 33.32
N ILE A 197 -38.39 -13.92 33.62
CA ILE A 197 -38.30 -12.73 32.76
C ILE A 197 -36.86 -12.21 32.71
N VAL A 198 -36.19 -12.10 33.87
CA VAL A 198 -34.79 -11.64 33.94
C VAL A 198 -33.84 -12.61 33.22
N MET A 199 -34.03 -13.92 33.40
CA MET A 199 -33.21 -14.91 32.70
C MET A 199 -33.51 -14.94 31.20
N GLY A 200 -34.76 -14.75 30.79
CA GLY A 200 -35.15 -14.65 29.38
C GLY A 200 -34.54 -13.42 28.70
N SER A 201 -34.52 -12.26 29.37
CA SER A 201 -33.85 -11.08 28.83
C SER A 201 -32.32 -11.24 28.79
N TRP A 202 -31.73 -11.90 29.79
CA TRP A 202 -30.30 -12.23 29.79
C TRP A 202 -29.91 -13.19 28.67
N TRP A 203 -30.75 -14.19 28.37
CA TRP A 203 -30.55 -15.10 27.24
C TRP A 203 -30.62 -14.36 25.90
N LEU A 204 -31.61 -13.48 25.73
CA LEU A 204 -31.70 -12.65 24.52
C LEU A 204 -30.46 -11.77 24.34
N PHE A 205 -30.02 -11.12 25.42
CA PHE A 205 -28.80 -10.32 25.41
C PHE A 205 -27.57 -11.15 25.01
N THR A 206 -27.39 -12.33 25.63
CA THR A 206 -26.28 -13.24 25.33
C THR A 206 -26.29 -13.68 23.86
N LEU A 207 -27.46 -14.03 23.34
CA LEU A 207 -27.63 -14.44 21.95
C LEU A 207 -27.22 -13.31 20.99
N ILE A 208 -27.69 -12.08 21.25
CA ILE A 208 -27.34 -10.90 20.44
C ILE A 208 -25.83 -10.65 20.47
N VAL A 209 -25.20 -10.72 21.65
CA VAL A 209 -23.76 -10.50 21.80
C VAL A 209 -22.96 -11.58 21.06
N CYS A 210 -23.32 -12.85 21.22
CA CYS A 210 -22.65 -13.96 20.56
C CYS A 210 -22.82 -13.91 19.03
N SER A 211 -24.03 -13.62 18.55
CA SER A 211 -24.30 -13.43 17.13
C SER A 211 -23.53 -12.24 16.54
N SER A 212 -23.41 -11.13 17.27
CA SER A 212 -22.67 -9.96 16.79
C SER A 212 -21.17 -10.22 16.80
N TYR A 213 -20.66 -10.91 17.83
CA TYR A 213 -19.26 -11.29 17.92
C TYR A 213 -18.85 -12.19 16.75
N THR A 214 -19.63 -13.22 16.48
CA THR A 214 -19.38 -14.16 15.38
C THR A 214 -19.46 -13.49 14.02
N ALA A 215 -20.44 -12.61 13.80
CA ALA A 215 -20.55 -11.83 12.56
C ALA A 215 -19.35 -10.89 12.35
N ASN A 216 -18.95 -10.14 13.39
CA ASN A 216 -17.83 -9.21 13.31
C ASN A 216 -16.48 -9.93 13.18
N LEU A 217 -16.31 -11.06 13.87
CA LEU A 217 -15.12 -11.90 13.74
C LEU A 217 -15.00 -12.45 12.33
N ALA A 218 -16.08 -12.96 11.74
CA ALA A 218 -16.08 -13.43 10.36
C ALA A 218 -15.70 -12.30 9.40
N ALA A 219 -16.31 -11.11 9.55
CA ALA A 219 -15.96 -9.94 8.75
C ALA A 219 -14.48 -9.54 8.89
N TYR A 220 -13.97 -9.53 10.14
CA TYR A 220 -12.58 -9.19 10.44
C TYR A 220 -11.58 -10.17 9.81
N LEU A 221 -11.89 -11.48 9.85
CA LEU A 221 -11.05 -12.52 9.24
C LEU A 221 -11.08 -12.49 7.71
N THR A 222 -12.17 -12.01 7.10
CA THR A 222 -12.28 -11.89 5.64
C THR A 222 -11.60 -10.64 5.08
N VAL A 223 -11.42 -9.60 5.89
CA VAL A 223 -10.86 -8.31 5.45
C VAL A 223 -9.50 -8.12 6.09
N SER A 224 -8.43 -8.51 5.40
CA SER A 224 -7.10 -8.06 5.76
C SER A 224 -6.96 -6.58 5.41
N ARG A 225 -6.94 -5.72 6.44
CA ARG A 225 -6.57 -4.32 6.24
C ARG A 225 -5.06 -4.26 6.11
N MET A 226 -4.58 -3.90 4.92
CA MET A 226 -3.22 -3.39 4.76
C MET A 226 -3.14 -2.02 5.43
N ASP A 227 -3.09 -2.01 6.76
CA ASP A 227 -2.86 -0.81 7.53
C ASP A 227 -1.42 -0.34 7.27
N HIS A 228 -1.27 0.93 6.90
CA HIS A 228 0.01 1.60 6.62
C HIS A 228 0.71 1.32 5.28
N ALA A 229 -0.03 1.28 4.16
CA ALA A 229 0.62 1.53 2.87
C ALA A 229 0.96 3.03 2.74
N ILE A 230 2.24 3.38 2.56
CA ILE A 230 2.64 4.70 2.06
C ILE A 230 2.03 4.85 0.66
N ARG A 231 1.02 5.73 0.52
CA ARG A 231 0.28 5.92 -0.73
C ARG A 231 0.73 7.16 -1.49
N SER A 232 1.20 8.17 -0.77
CA SER A 232 1.57 9.45 -1.33
C SER A 232 2.98 9.87 -0.93
N PHE A 233 3.54 10.81 -1.71
CA PHE A 233 4.79 11.49 -1.37
C PHE A 233 4.69 12.25 -0.04
N GLN A 234 3.49 12.72 0.32
CA GLN A 234 3.26 13.41 1.59
C GLN A 234 3.37 12.45 2.78
N ASP A 235 2.82 11.24 2.65
CA ASP A 235 2.95 10.20 3.68
C ASP A 235 4.41 9.79 3.83
N LEU A 236 5.13 9.64 2.71
CA LEU A 236 6.55 9.30 2.69
C LEU A 236 7.43 10.37 3.35
N ALA A 237 7.10 11.66 3.19
CA ALA A 237 7.84 12.77 3.78
C ALA A 237 7.59 12.96 5.28
N ARG A 238 6.42 12.54 5.79
CA ARG A 238 6.07 12.66 7.22
C ARG A 238 6.64 11.54 8.08
N GLN A 239 6.85 10.37 7.49
CA GLN A 239 7.38 9.20 8.18
C GLN A 239 8.92 9.19 8.19
N MET A 240 9.53 8.54 9.17
CA MET A 240 10.99 8.38 9.29
C MET A 240 11.43 6.90 9.42
N GLU A 241 10.51 5.95 9.25
CA GLU A 241 10.77 4.51 9.41
C GLU A 241 11.35 3.87 8.15
N VAL A 242 10.96 4.36 6.98
CA VAL A 242 11.34 3.84 5.67
C VAL A 242 12.26 4.83 4.98
N ASP A 243 13.48 4.38 4.70
CA ASP A 243 14.45 5.12 3.89
C ASP A 243 13.98 5.21 2.44
N TYR A 244 14.26 6.32 1.76
CA TYR A 244 13.86 6.48 0.36
C TYR A 244 14.95 7.10 -0.50
N GLY A 245 15.00 6.69 -1.76
CA GLY A 245 16.01 7.12 -2.72
C GLY A 245 15.58 6.96 -4.16
N THR A 246 16.37 7.53 -5.08
CA THR A 246 16.17 7.42 -6.53
C THR A 246 17.49 7.06 -7.23
N VAL A 247 17.56 7.09 -8.56
CA VAL A 247 18.84 6.89 -9.29
C VAL A 247 19.56 8.23 -9.43
N ARG A 248 20.86 8.24 -9.14
CA ARG A 248 21.71 9.45 -9.29
C ARG A 248 21.85 9.86 -10.76
N ASP A 249 22.09 11.16 -10.99
CA ASP A 249 22.28 11.76 -12.32
C ASP A 249 21.12 11.49 -13.30
N SER A 250 19.90 11.32 -12.77
CA SER A 250 18.70 11.01 -13.54
C SER A 250 17.70 12.17 -13.57
N ALA A 251 16.78 12.12 -14.54
CA ALA A 251 15.70 13.11 -14.63
C ALA A 251 14.79 13.10 -13.40
N VAL A 252 14.64 11.95 -12.71
CA VAL A 252 13.87 11.84 -11.46
C VAL A 252 14.60 12.58 -10.33
N TYR A 253 15.92 12.40 -10.23
CA TYR A 253 16.73 13.09 -9.22
C TYR A 253 16.70 14.61 -9.41
N ASP A 254 16.87 15.08 -10.63
CA ASP A 254 16.78 16.51 -10.96
C ASP A 254 15.35 17.05 -10.79
N TYR A 255 14.32 16.23 -11.00
CA TYR A 255 12.94 16.60 -10.71
C TYR A 255 12.73 16.89 -9.22
N PHE A 256 13.21 16.02 -8.32
CA PHE A 256 13.12 16.27 -6.88
C PHE A 256 14.00 17.44 -6.43
N ARG A 257 15.18 17.62 -7.05
CA ARG A 257 16.05 18.79 -6.83
C ARG A 257 15.30 20.07 -7.16
N ASN A 258 14.84 20.20 -8.41
CA ASN A 258 14.24 21.42 -8.91
C ASN A 258 12.98 21.77 -8.14
N LYS A 259 12.12 20.79 -7.81
CA LYS A 259 10.93 21.02 -6.97
C LYS A 259 11.26 21.36 -5.52
N GLY A 260 12.25 20.70 -4.93
CA GLY A 260 12.63 20.93 -3.53
C GLY A 260 13.35 22.27 -3.30
N THR A 261 14.05 22.79 -4.31
CA THR A 261 14.80 24.06 -4.21
C THR A 261 14.06 25.27 -4.74
N ASN A 262 12.92 25.09 -5.43
CA ASN A 262 12.19 26.20 -6.06
C ASN A 262 11.49 27.07 -4.99
N PRO A 263 11.86 28.36 -4.82
CA PRO A 263 11.22 29.24 -3.86
C PRO A 263 9.76 29.59 -4.21
N LEU A 264 9.37 29.43 -5.48
CA LEU A 264 8.04 29.81 -6.00
C LEU A 264 6.99 28.72 -5.80
N GLU A 265 7.42 27.45 -5.75
CA GLU A 265 6.56 26.28 -5.51
C GLU A 265 6.93 25.65 -4.16
N GLN A 266 6.73 26.39 -3.07
CA GLN A 266 7.14 25.97 -1.73
C GLN A 266 6.20 24.88 -1.18
N ASP A 267 6.28 23.68 -1.75
CA ASP A 267 5.67 22.48 -1.18
C ASP A 267 6.64 21.90 -0.14
N SER A 268 6.24 21.99 1.13
CA SER A 268 7.02 21.46 2.27
C SER A 268 7.33 19.96 2.11
N THR A 269 6.49 19.23 1.35
CA THR A 269 6.69 17.83 1.04
C THR A 269 7.95 17.60 0.22
N TYR A 270 8.09 18.30 -0.92
CA TYR A 270 9.23 18.11 -1.82
C TYR A 270 10.53 18.67 -1.26
N ALA A 271 10.47 19.74 -0.47
CA ALA A 271 11.62 20.27 0.25
C ALA A 271 12.19 19.23 1.23
N GLU A 272 11.31 18.54 1.97
CA GLU A 272 11.70 17.50 2.93
C GLU A 272 12.22 16.23 2.22
N LEU A 273 11.56 15.81 1.13
CA LEU A 273 12.05 14.71 0.30
C LEU A 273 13.45 15.02 -0.24
N TRP A 274 13.67 16.23 -0.77
CA TRP A 274 14.97 16.65 -1.29
C TRP A 274 16.05 16.71 -0.21
N ARG A 275 15.71 17.14 1.01
CA ARG A 275 16.64 17.16 2.15
C ARG A 275 17.23 15.78 2.44
N THR A 276 16.40 14.74 2.36
CA THR A 276 16.85 13.35 2.53
C THR A 276 17.58 12.83 1.30
N LEU A 277 17.07 13.10 0.09
CA LEU A 277 17.68 12.64 -1.16
C LEU A 277 19.06 13.25 -1.44
N SER A 278 19.29 14.50 -1.01
CA SER A 278 20.54 15.23 -1.21
C SER A 278 21.59 14.96 -0.14
N ARG A 279 21.24 14.23 0.93
CA ARG A 279 22.16 13.88 2.02
C ARG A 279 23.39 13.13 1.48
N ASN A 280 24.58 13.57 1.90
CA ASN A 280 25.86 13.06 1.40
C ASN A 280 25.94 13.01 -0.14
N ASN A 281 25.42 14.05 -0.80
CA ASN A 281 25.35 14.16 -2.26
C ASN A 281 24.60 12.98 -2.92
N GLY A 282 23.59 12.44 -2.21
CA GLY A 282 22.77 11.32 -2.64
C GLY A 282 23.42 9.95 -2.49
N GLN A 283 24.61 9.83 -1.90
CA GLN A 283 25.28 8.53 -1.76
C GLN A 283 24.66 7.61 -0.70
N ASP A 284 23.99 8.17 0.31
CA ASP A 284 23.41 7.37 1.40
C ASP A 284 22.24 6.50 0.90
N PHE A 285 21.29 7.11 0.19
CA PHE A 285 20.02 6.46 -0.14
C PHE A 285 19.79 6.23 -1.63
N SER A 286 20.39 7.04 -2.51
CA SER A 286 20.19 6.93 -3.96
C SER A 286 21.12 5.88 -4.58
N VAL A 287 20.64 5.20 -5.61
CA VAL A 287 21.30 4.07 -6.28
C VAL A 287 21.93 4.50 -7.61
N SER A 288 22.74 3.60 -8.20
CA SER A 288 23.39 3.87 -9.49
C SER A 288 22.57 3.43 -10.71
N SER A 289 21.65 2.47 -10.53
CA SER A 289 20.82 1.92 -11.60
C SER A 289 19.40 1.59 -11.11
N PRO A 290 18.39 1.59 -12.01
CA PRO A 290 17.02 1.23 -11.66
C PRO A 290 16.91 -0.20 -11.08
N SER A 291 17.60 -1.17 -11.68
CA SER A 291 17.59 -2.57 -11.24
C SER A 291 18.14 -2.73 -9.81
N GLU A 292 19.16 -1.95 -9.45
CA GLU A 292 19.70 -1.91 -8.08
C GLU A 292 18.66 -1.36 -7.09
N GLY A 293 17.94 -0.31 -7.48
CA GLY A 293 16.86 0.30 -6.68
C GLY A 293 15.71 -0.66 -6.41
N ILE A 294 15.23 -1.36 -7.44
CA ILE A 294 14.18 -2.38 -7.32
C ILE A 294 14.64 -3.51 -6.40
N ARG A 295 15.88 -4.01 -6.57
CA ARG A 295 16.45 -5.05 -5.71
C ARG A 295 16.57 -4.60 -4.25
N LYS A 296 16.93 -3.33 -4.00
CA LYS A 296 17.02 -2.75 -2.65
C LYS A 296 15.65 -2.68 -1.99
N ALA A 297 14.63 -2.22 -2.74
CA ALA A 297 13.24 -2.16 -2.26
C ALA A 297 12.66 -3.54 -1.92
N LYS A 298 13.03 -4.59 -2.67
CA LYS A 298 12.60 -5.98 -2.38
C LYS A 298 13.21 -6.54 -1.09
N LYS A 299 14.46 -6.18 -0.78
CA LYS A 299 15.21 -6.76 0.35
C LYS A 299 14.88 -6.15 1.71
N GLY A 300 14.51 -4.87 1.80
CA GLY A 300 14.36 -4.18 3.08
C GLY A 300 13.34 -3.05 3.05
N PRO A 301 13.16 -2.34 4.18
CA PRO A 301 12.28 -1.19 4.28
C PRO A 301 12.88 0.01 3.54
N TYR A 302 12.78 -0.02 2.21
CA TYR A 302 13.28 1.03 1.33
C TYR A 302 12.22 1.38 0.29
N ALA A 303 11.90 2.66 0.17
CA ALA A 303 11.01 3.19 -0.86
C ALA A 303 11.84 3.69 -2.05
N PHE A 304 11.68 3.03 -3.19
CA PHE A 304 12.37 3.42 -4.41
C PHE A 304 11.51 4.38 -5.23
N LEU A 305 12.01 5.59 -5.45
CA LEU A 305 11.35 6.64 -6.22
C LEU A 305 11.86 6.59 -7.66
N TRP A 306 10.98 6.18 -8.57
CA TRP A 306 11.36 6.01 -9.97
C TRP A 306 10.17 6.23 -10.91
N ASP A 307 10.45 6.06 -12.19
CA ASP A 307 9.48 6.06 -13.25
C ASP A 307 8.33 5.08 -13.00
N LEU A 308 7.10 5.59 -12.96
CA LEU A 308 5.91 4.80 -12.63
C LEU A 308 5.69 3.64 -13.62
N ALA A 309 5.93 3.83 -14.92
CA ALA A 309 5.72 2.78 -15.91
C ALA A 309 6.73 1.63 -15.73
N VAL A 310 7.99 1.95 -15.41
CA VAL A 310 9.02 0.96 -15.08
C VAL A 310 8.68 0.23 -13.78
N LEU A 311 8.20 0.96 -12.77
CA LEU A 311 7.83 0.37 -11.48
C LEU A 311 6.59 -0.55 -11.59
N GLU A 312 5.55 -0.12 -12.31
CA GLU A 312 4.37 -0.94 -12.57
C GLU A 312 4.73 -2.20 -13.35
N TYR A 313 5.59 -2.09 -14.37
CA TYR A 313 6.11 -3.26 -15.08
C TYR A 313 6.86 -4.20 -14.13
N ALA A 314 7.80 -3.67 -13.33
CA ALA A 314 8.56 -4.47 -12.38
C ALA A 314 7.67 -5.20 -11.36
N ALA A 315 6.58 -4.56 -10.90
CA ALA A 315 5.62 -5.17 -9.98
C ALA A 315 4.74 -6.24 -10.66
N LEU A 316 4.39 -6.05 -11.94
CA LEU A 316 3.63 -7.04 -12.72
C LEU A 316 4.46 -8.26 -13.12
N THR A 317 5.77 -8.09 -13.30
CA THR A 317 6.71 -9.17 -13.65
C THR A 317 7.42 -9.77 -12.43
N ASP A 318 7.08 -9.36 -11.20
CA ASP A 318 7.68 -9.92 -10.00
C ASP A 318 7.09 -11.30 -9.71
N ASP A 319 7.89 -12.35 -9.92
CA ASP A 319 7.48 -13.75 -9.68
C ASP A 319 7.00 -13.98 -8.23
N ASP A 320 7.57 -13.27 -7.26
CA ASP A 320 7.28 -13.46 -5.84
C ASP A 320 6.11 -12.59 -5.32
N CYS A 321 5.58 -11.67 -6.14
CA CYS A 321 4.54 -10.70 -5.75
C CYS A 321 4.85 -9.92 -4.44
N THR A 322 6.14 -9.61 -4.23
CA THR A 322 6.67 -9.04 -2.98
C THR A 322 6.67 -7.52 -2.93
N ILE A 323 6.47 -6.86 -4.06
CA ILE A 323 6.54 -5.41 -4.20
C ILE A 323 5.19 -4.82 -4.60
N THR A 324 4.95 -3.57 -4.19
CA THR A 324 3.75 -2.81 -4.52
C THR A 324 4.15 -1.41 -4.96
N VAL A 325 3.39 -0.86 -5.90
CA VAL A 325 3.60 0.48 -6.42
C VAL A 325 2.51 1.40 -5.89
N SER A 326 2.92 2.53 -5.35
CA SER A 326 2.06 3.62 -4.91
C SER A 326 2.47 4.88 -5.64
N GLY A 327 1.53 5.67 -6.13
CA GLY A 327 1.88 6.91 -6.83
C GLY A 327 0.66 7.60 -7.39
N ASN A 328 0.76 8.93 -7.50
CA ASN A 328 -0.30 9.70 -8.12
C ASN A 328 -0.12 9.61 -9.65
N ARG A 329 -1.20 9.28 -10.37
CA ARG A 329 -1.17 9.11 -11.84
C ARG A 329 -1.15 10.42 -12.61
N PHE A 330 -1.33 11.55 -11.94
CA PHE A 330 -1.31 12.87 -12.57
C PHE A 330 0.09 13.22 -13.07
N SER A 331 0.24 13.21 -14.40
CA SER A 331 1.48 13.56 -15.08
C SER A 331 1.39 14.96 -15.71
N SER A 332 2.40 15.79 -15.50
CA SER A 332 2.63 17.00 -16.31
C SER A 332 3.70 16.83 -17.39
N LYS A 333 4.40 15.69 -17.39
CA LYS A 333 5.58 15.41 -18.22
C LYS A 333 5.33 14.18 -19.11
N GLY A 334 6.21 13.90 -20.05
CA GLY A 334 6.03 12.75 -20.94
C GLY A 334 7.34 12.32 -21.57
N TYR A 335 7.31 11.13 -22.16
CA TYR A 335 8.39 10.68 -23.03
C TYR A 335 8.17 11.19 -24.44
N GLY A 336 9.25 11.66 -25.04
CA GLY A 336 9.29 12.10 -26.42
C GLY A 336 10.43 11.42 -27.16
N ILE A 337 10.34 11.44 -28.48
CA ILE A 337 11.45 11.04 -29.35
C ILE A 337 12.36 12.26 -29.51
N ALA A 338 13.62 12.13 -29.12
CA ALA A 338 14.59 13.21 -29.24
C ALA A 338 15.27 13.15 -30.62
N MET A 339 15.51 14.31 -31.20
CA MET A 339 16.10 14.52 -32.51
C MET A 339 17.19 15.59 -32.41
N GLN A 340 18.10 15.61 -33.38
CA GLN A 340 19.06 16.72 -33.49
C GLN A 340 18.32 18.07 -33.52
N HIS A 341 18.92 19.09 -32.89
CA HIS A 341 18.34 20.42 -32.89
C HIS A 341 18.17 20.98 -34.30
N GLY A 342 16.98 21.48 -34.63
CA GLY A 342 16.63 21.96 -35.97
C GLY A 342 16.36 20.84 -36.98
N SER A 343 16.10 19.61 -36.51
CA SER A 343 15.83 18.48 -37.39
C SER A 343 14.54 18.70 -38.21
N PRO A 344 14.56 18.51 -39.55
CA PRO A 344 13.37 18.63 -40.38
C PRO A 344 12.35 17.52 -40.09
N TYR A 345 12.74 16.47 -39.37
CA TYR A 345 11.87 15.34 -39.06
C TYR A 345 10.96 15.59 -37.85
N ARG A 346 11.24 16.61 -37.04
CA ARG A 346 10.49 16.86 -35.79
C ARG A 346 8.99 16.97 -35.99
N ASP A 347 8.59 17.75 -37.00
CA ASP A 347 7.17 18.01 -37.26
C ASP A 347 6.46 16.79 -37.85
N LEU A 348 7.16 15.99 -38.66
CA LEU A 348 6.65 14.72 -39.21
C LEU A 348 6.36 13.71 -38.10
N PHE A 349 7.31 13.54 -37.17
CA PHE A 349 7.17 12.64 -36.01
C PHE A 349 6.14 13.14 -35.00
N SER A 350 5.83 14.44 -34.97
CA SER A 350 4.87 15.02 -34.04
C SER A 350 3.42 14.98 -34.55
N GLN A 351 3.22 14.78 -35.86
CA GLN A 351 1.89 14.74 -36.48
C GLN A 351 1.33 13.33 -36.59
N LYS A 352 2.19 12.32 -36.65
CA LYS A 352 1.84 10.91 -36.74
C LYS A 352 1.91 10.28 -35.35
#